data_AF-A0A959VWT9-F1
#
_entry.id   AF-A0A959VWT9-F1
#
_cell.length_a   1.000
_cell.length_b   1.000
_cell.length_c   1.000
_cell.angle_alpha   90.00
_cell.angle_beta   90.00
_cell.angle_gamma   90.00
#
_symmetry.space_group_name_H-M   'P 1'
#
loop_
_entity.id
_entity.type
_entity.pdbx_description
1 polymer ?
#
loop_
_entity_poly.entity_id
_entity_poly.type
_entity_poly.pdbx_seq_one_letter_code
_entity_poly.pdbx_strand_id
1 'polypeptide(L)'
;MDDDLTPEQFVAESGWRYAKTMPECPHEYTVRDLSPGGAKTTAMGDEEFEWFVRLVRERGELDEWGGQVRPYLRVGEHKYWTMGAPVKETTIINREPVTEKAWAEFRERIAQA
;
A
#
# COMPACT_ATOMS: atom_id res chain seq x y z
N MET A 1 -7.52 5.15 -17.68
CA MET A 1 -6.19 4.77 -17.18
C MET A 1 -5.10 5.16 -18.18
N ASP A 2 -4.00 5.75 -17.70
CA ASP A 2 -2.79 6.00 -18.51
C ASP A 2 -2.14 4.66 -18.90
N ASP A 3 -1.92 4.44 -20.19
CA ASP A 3 -1.36 3.17 -20.71
C ASP A 3 0.09 2.93 -20.26
N ASP A 4 0.78 3.97 -19.76
CA ASP A 4 2.17 3.91 -19.30
C ASP A 4 2.33 3.94 -17.77
N LEU A 5 1.25 3.79 -16.98
CA LEU A 5 1.34 3.82 -15.52
C LEU A 5 2.27 2.71 -14.98
N THR A 6 3.33 3.12 -14.28
CA THR A 6 4.25 2.21 -13.60
C THR A 6 3.94 2.04 -12.12
N PRO A 7 4.36 0.91 -11.50
CA PRO A 7 4.20 0.71 -10.06
C PRO A 7 4.92 1.80 -9.26
N GLU A 8 6.09 2.23 -9.73
CA GLU A 8 6.91 3.29 -9.14
C GLU A 8 6.18 4.64 -9.13
N GLN A 9 5.51 5.01 -10.23
CA GLN A 9 4.69 6.23 -10.28
C GLN A 9 3.51 6.16 -9.31
N PHE A 10 2.77 5.05 -9.31
CA PHE A 10 1.63 4.89 -8.39
C PHE A 10 2.04 5.06 -6.92
N VAL A 11 3.16 4.45 -6.51
CA VAL A 11 3.60 4.52 -5.11
C VAL A 11 4.15 5.89 -4.73
N ALA A 12 4.79 6.60 -5.67
CA ALA A 12 5.33 7.94 -5.46
C ALA A 12 4.22 9.01 -5.36
N GLU A 13 3.15 8.86 -6.13
CA GLU A 13 2.00 9.79 -6.12
C GLU A 13 0.93 9.39 -5.09
N SER A 14 1.12 8.27 -4.41
CA SER A 14 0.28 7.87 -3.29
C SER A 14 0.69 8.54 -2.00
N GLY A 15 -0.27 9.11 -1.27
CA GLY A 15 -0.08 9.51 0.12
C GLY A 15 -0.17 8.31 1.06
N TRP A 16 0.76 8.22 2.01
CA TRP A 16 0.89 7.10 2.93
C TRP A 16 0.75 7.56 4.37
N ARG A 17 -0.11 6.87 5.13
CA ARG A 17 -0.40 7.18 6.54
C ARG A 17 0.12 6.05 7.41
N TYR A 18 0.81 6.40 8.50
CA TYR A 18 1.22 5.43 9.51
C TYR A 18 0.01 4.88 10.28
N ALA A 19 -0.10 3.56 10.39
CA ALA A 19 -1.14 2.85 11.14
C ALA A 19 -0.88 2.89 12.66
N LYS A 20 -1.09 4.06 13.28
CA LYS A 20 -0.79 4.32 14.70
C LYS A 20 -1.47 3.36 15.69
N THR A 21 -2.58 2.75 15.30
CA THR A 21 -3.36 1.83 16.15
C THR A 21 -2.81 0.40 16.16
N MET A 22 -1.80 0.08 15.34
CA MET A 22 -1.13 -1.24 15.29
C MET A 22 0.39 -1.10 15.44
N PRO A 23 0.88 -0.54 16.57
CA PRO A 23 2.31 -0.28 16.78
C PRO A 23 3.18 -1.54 16.84
N GLU A 24 2.61 -2.70 17.17
CA GLU A 24 3.28 -4.00 17.17
C GLU A 24 3.61 -4.50 15.75
N CYS A 25 2.94 -3.94 14.74
CA CYS A 25 3.12 -4.32 13.35
C CYS A 25 3.24 -3.05 12.49
N PRO A 26 4.35 -2.29 12.59
CA PRO A 26 4.45 -0.97 12.00
C PRO A 26 4.32 -1.02 10.47
N HIS A 27 3.29 -0.38 9.93
CA HIS A 27 3.05 -0.29 8.50
C HIS A 27 2.37 1.03 8.15
N GLU A 28 2.33 1.32 6.85
CA GLU A 28 1.59 2.44 6.31
C GLU A 28 0.49 1.98 5.37
N TYR A 29 -0.45 2.89 5.09
CA TYR A 29 -1.54 2.61 4.18
C TYR A 29 -1.93 3.83 3.36
N THR A 30 -2.44 3.55 2.16
CA THR A 30 -3.13 4.52 1.31
C THR A 30 -4.60 4.13 1.19
N VAL A 31 -5.48 5.12 1.14
CA VAL A 31 -6.94 5.00 1.20
C VAL A 31 -7.56 5.48 -0.11
N ARG A 32 -8.56 4.72 -0.55
CA ARG A 32 -9.57 5.09 -1.55
C ARG A 32 -10.95 4.96 -0.91
N ASP A 33 -11.55 6.09 -0.53
CA ASP A 33 -12.95 6.13 -0.10
C ASP A 33 -13.87 6.02 -1.31
N LEU A 34 -14.86 5.12 -1.23
CA LEU A 34 -15.80 4.82 -2.32
C LEU A 34 -17.06 5.68 -2.26
N SER A 35 -17.24 6.50 -1.22
CA SER A 35 -18.36 7.44 -1.14
C SER A 35 -18.20 8.56 -2.19
N PRO A 36 -19.29 9.14 -2.70
CA PRO A 36 -19.22 10.30 -3.60
C PRO A 36 -18.46 11.46 -2.94
N GLY A 37 -17.33 11.87 -3.54
CA GLY A 37 -16.46 12.90 -2.96
C GLY A 37 -15.64 12.43 -1.75
N GLY A 38 -15.57 11.11 -1.51
CA GLY A 38 -14.81 10.50 -0.44
C GLY A 38 -13.32 10.82 -0.50
N ALA A 39 -12.69 10.84 0.68
CA ALA A 39 -11.27 11.19 0.79
C ALA A 39 -10.38 10.10 0.18
N LYS A 40 -9.42 10.52 -0.65
CA LYS A 40 -8.34 9.66 -1.15
C LYS A 40 -7.02 10.19 -0.63
N THR A 41 -6.12 9.30 -0.22
CA THR A 41 -4.73 9.71 0.06
C THR A 41 -3.85 9.56 -1.15
N THR A 42 -4.22 8.73 -2.12
CA THR A 42 -3.56 8.71 -3.41
C THR A 42 -4.00 9.90 -4.25
N ALA A 43 -3.05 10.51 -4.98
CA ALA A 43 -3.37 11.49 -6.01
C ALA A 43 -3.98 10.84 -7.27
N MET A 44 -3.94 9.50 -7.35
CA MET A 44 -4.44 8.72 -8.47
C MET A 44 -5.96 8.44 -8.38
N GLY A 45 -6.56 8.12 -9.52
CA GLY A 45 -7.97 7.77 -9.65
C GLY A 45 -8.31 6.35 -9.16
N ASP A 46 -9.60 6.00 -9.27
CA ASP A 46 -10.08 4.69 -8.83
C ASP A 46 -9.58 3.56 -9.73
N GLU A 47 -9.42 3.81 -11.03
CA GLU A 47 -8.91 2.82 -11.98
C GLU A 47 -7.45 2.46 -11.69
N GLU A 48 -6.62 3.45 -11.40
CA GLU A 48 -5.21 3.29 -11.07
C GLU A 48 -5.04 2.56 -9.73
N PHE A 49 -5.89 2.86 -8.74
CA PHE A 49 -5.92 2.13 -7.47
C PHE A 49 -6.30 0.66 -7.69
N GLU A 50 -7.35 0.38 -8.46
CA GLU A 50 -7.74 -1.01 -8.78
C GLU A 50 -6.68 -1.75 -9.56
N TRP A 51 -6.02 -1.08 -10.49
CA TRP A 51 -4.91 -1.63 -11.23
C TRP A 51 -3.79 -2.07 -10.28
N PHE A 52 -3.39 -1.22 -9.32
CA PHE A 52 -2.36 -1.59 -8.35
C PHE A 52 -2.83 -2.75 -7.43
N VAL A 53 -4.11 -2.76 -7.04
CA VAL A 53 -4.69 -3.89 -6.29
C VAL A 53 -4.60 -5.21 -7.09
N ARG A 54 -4.90 -5.20 -8.40
CA ARG A 54 -4.75 -6.38 -9.27
C ARG A 54 -3.28 -6.78 -9.37
N LEU A 55 -2.39 -5.81 -9.61
CA LEU A 55 -0.96 -6.04 -9.71
C LEU A 55 -0.40 -6.73 -8.46
N VAL A 56 -0.80 -6.27 -7.26
CA VAL A 56 -0.41 -6.91 -5.99
C VAL A 56 -0.83 -8.38 -5.95
N ARG A 57 -2.04 -8.70 -6.39
CA ARG A 57 -2.56 -10.09 -6.35
C ARG A 57 -1.96 -11.00 -7.41
N GLU A 58 -1.68 -10.45 -8.59
CA GLU A 58 -1.22 -11.21 -9.75
C GLU A 58 0.30 -11.41 -9.76
N ARG A 59 1.05 -10.43 -9.24
CA ARG A 59 2.52 -10.41 -9.29
C ARG A 59 3.18 -10.49 -7.92
N GLY A 60 2.41 -10.38 -6.83
CA GLY A 60 2.93 -10.54 -5.49
C GLY A 60 3.37 -11.97 -5.22
N GLU A 61 4.50 -12.12 -4.52
CA GLU A 61 4.95 -13.42 -4.02
C GLU A 61 4.19 -13.75 -2.73
N LEU A 62 3.87 -15.02 -2.50
CA LEU A 62 3.27 -15.44 -1.24
C LEU A 62 4.29 -15.28 -0.12
N ASP A 63 3.92 -14.50 0.89
CA ASP A 63 4.72 -14.27 2.10
C ASP A 63 3.78 -14.29 3.32
N GLU A 64 4.34 -14.52 4.50
CA GLU A 64 3.59 -14.51 5.76
C GLU A 64 3.82 -13.20 6.51
N TRP A 65 2.74 -12.51 6.88
CA TRP A 65 2.80 -11.34 7.74
C TRP A 65 1.57 -11.29 8.64
N GLY A 66 1.77 -10.98 9.92
CA GLY A 66 0.67 -10.97 10.90
C GLY A 66 -0.07 -12.31 11.01
N GLY A 67 0.62 -13.44 10.77
CA GLY A 67 0.03 -14.77 10.77
C GLY A 67 -0.92 -15.05 9.59
N GLN A 68 -0.78 -14.30 8.49
CA GLN A 68 -1.58 -14.46 7.28
C GLN A 68 -0.66 -14.61 6.06
N VAL A 69 -0.88 -15.67 5.27
CA VAL A 69 -0.20 -15.87 3.99
C VAL A 69 -0.98 -15.17 2.88
N ARG A 70 -0.37 -14.19 2.24
CA ARG A 70 -1.00 -13.37 1.18
C ARG A 70 0.02 -12.99 0.11
N PRO A 71 -0.41 -12.52 -1.07
CA PRO A 71 0.51 -11.95 -2.06
C PRO A 71 1.07 -10.61 -1.59
N TYR A 72 2.40 -10.45 -1.66
CA TYR A 72 3.13 -9.22 -1.39
C TYR A 72 3.92 -8.81 -2.63
N LEU A 73 3.62 -7.63 -3.17
CA LEU A 73 4.37 -7.05 -4.28
C LEU A 73 5.50 -6.20 -3.73
N ARG A 74 6.72 -6.36 -4.24
CA ARG A 74 7.85 -5.46 -3.94
C ARG A 74 7.96 -4.39 -5.01
N VAL A 75 8.01 -3.13 -4.61
CA VAL A 75 8.27 -1.97 -5.49
C VAL A 75 9.26 -1.06 -4.75
N GLY A 76 10.45 -0.88 -5.32
CA GLY A 76 11.54 -0.16 -4.64
C GLY A 76 11.88 -0.77 -3.27
N GLU A 77 11.92 0.08 -2.24
CA GLU A 77 12.29 -0.31 -0.87
C GLU A 77 11.11 -0.75 0.02
N HIS A 78 9.93 -0.97 -0.57
CA HIS A 78 8.73 -1.37 0.17
C HIS A 78 8.08 -2.64 -0.43
N LYS A 79 7.33 -3.35 0.41
CA LYS A 79 6.36 -4.36 -0.05
C LYS A 79 4.93 -3.92 0.25
N TYR A 80 4.00 -4.37 -0.58
CA TYR A 80 2.62 -3.90 -0.62
C TYR A 80 1.64 -5.07 -0.57
N TRP A 81 0.54 -4.92 0.16
CA TRP A 81 -0.50 -5.95 0.27
C TRP A 81 -1.90 -5.37 0.40
N THR A 82 -2.91 -6.23 0.21
CA THR A 82 -4.33 -5.91 0.43
C THR A 82 -4.96 -6.88 1.43
N MET A 83 -6.08 -6.49 2.03
CA MET A 83 -6.76 -7.31 3.06
C MET A 83 -7.67 -8.41 2.49
N GLY A 84 -7.75 -8.56 1.15
CA GLY A 84 -8.46 -9.67 0.49
C GLY A 84 -9.90 -9.40 0.08
N ALA A 85 -10.44 -8.20 0.28
CA ALA A 85 -11.73 -7.79 -0.29
C ALA A 85 -11.74 -7.91 -1.83
N PRO A 86 -12.89 -7.97 -2.52
CA PRO A 86 -12.93 -7.85 -3.99
C PRO A 86 -12.21 -6.57 -4.48
N VAL A 87 -11.67 -6.58 -5.71
CA VAL A 87 -10.89 -5.45 -6.25
C VAL A 87 -11.65 -4.12 -6.16
N LYS A 88 -12.93 -4.12 -6.57
CA LYS A 88 -13.81 -2.95 -6.55
C LYS A 88 -14.18 -2.47 -5.15
N GLU A 89 -14.11 -3.36 -4.16
CA GLU A 89 -14.43 -3.08 -2.75
C GLU A 89 -13.18 -2.77 -1.91
N THR A 90 -11.98 -2.95 -2.49
CA THR A 90 -10.73 -2.70 -1.77
C THR A 90 -10.53 -1.20 -1.61
N THR A 91 -10.51 -0.72 -0.38
CA THR A 91 -10.33 0.70 -0.04
C THR A 91 -8.96 1.02 0.52
N ILE A 92 -8.15 0.01 0.84
CA ILE A 92 -6.84 0.16 1.47
C ILE A 92 -5.81 -0.71 0.75
N ILE A 93 -4.64 -0.11 0.46
CA ILE A 93 -3.39 -0.80 0.16
C ILE A 93 -2.42 -0.47 1.28
N ASN A 94 -1.82 -1.50 1.87
CA ASN A 94 -0.82 -1.36 2.92
C ASN A 94 0.59 -1.46 2.33
N ARG A 95 1.58 -0.90 3.03
CA ARG A 95 2.99 -1.09 2.75
C ARG A 95 3.85 -1.15 4.01
N GLU A 96 5.00 -1.80 3.90
CA GLU A 96 6.08 -1.72 4.88
C GLU A 96 7.45 -1.70 4.21
N PRO A 97 8.48 -1.13 4.85
CA PRO A 97 9.85 -1.20 4.35
C PRO A 97 10.36 -2.64 4.24
N VAL A 98 11.29 -2.89 3.31
CA VAL A 98 11.95 -4.20 3.17
C VAL A 98 13.48 -4.16 3.27
N THR A 99 14.07 -2.97 3.37
CA THR A 99 15.52 -2.79 3.57
C THR A 99 15.78 -2.25 4.98
N GLU A 100 16.95 -2.56 5.55
CA GLU A 100 17.34 -2.04 6.87
C GLU A 100 17.32 -0.51 6.90
N LYS A 101 17.80 0.11 5.82
CA LYS A 101 17.81 1.56 5.64
C LYS A 101 16.39 2.14 5.66
N ALA A 102 15.48 1.61 4.84
CA ALA A 102 14.11 2.11 4.78
C ALA A 102 13.36 1.85 6.10
N TRP A 103 13.68 0.76 6.81
CA TRP A 103 13.18 0.53 8.17
C TRP A 103 13.68 1.57 9.17
N ALA A 104 14.96 1.95 9.11
CA ALA A 104 15.51 2.98 9.98
C ALA A 104 14.84 4.34 9.74
N GLU A 105 14.72 4.76 8.47
CA GLU A 105 14.05 6.00 8.08
C GLU A 105 12.57 6.02 8.49
N PHE A 106 11.86 4.90 8.30
CA PHE A 106 10.47 4.78 8.72
C PHE A 106 10.32 4.90 10.24
N ARG A 107 11.16 4.21 11.01
CA ARG A 107 11.14 4.25 12.49
C ARG A 107 11.44 5.64 13.03
N GLU A 108 12.40 6.34 12.43
CA GLU A 108 12.71 7.73 12.80
C GLU A 108 11.50 8.64 12.55
N ARG A 109 10.85 8.51 11.39
CA ARG A 109 9.68 9.32 11.03
C ARG A 109 8.49 9.07 11.95
N ILE A 110 8.17 7.82 12.28
CA ILE A 110 7.00 7.52 13.14
C ILE A 110 7.25 7.84 14.61
N ALA A 111 8.50 7.89 15.07
CA ALA A 111 8.83 8.35 16.43
C ALA A 111 8.51 9.84 16.65
N GLN A 112 8.36 10.61 15.57
CA GLN A 112 8.08 12.05 15.59
C GLN A 112 6.60 12.39 15.27
N ALA A 113 5.76 11.38 14.98
CA ALA A 113 4.42 11.55 14.40
C ALA A 113 3.26 11.41 15.39
#